data_AF-A0A0D2HV77-F1
#
_entry.id   AF-A0A0D2HV77-F1
#
_cell.length_a   1.000
_cell.length_b   1.000
_cell.length_c   1.000
_cell.angle_alpha   90.00
_cell.angle_beta   90.00
_cell.angle_gamma   90.00
#
_symmetry.space_group_name_H-M   'P 1'
#
loop_
_entity.id
_entity.type
_entity.pdbx_description
1 polymer ?
#
loop_
_entity_poly.entity_id
_entity_poly.type
_entity_poly.pdbx_seq_one_letter_code
_entity_poly.pdbx_strand_id
1 'polypeptide(L)'
;MSGELKKIIVVIFFLSLFSLGVAGLGKAASSRENEIKDITTAAEAGDDQAQNHLAFLYLLGNEGLPQDYDKAIYWFQKAAENGHKTAQVKLGNMYVRGQGTPRNFEKALFWYKKGCRSRL
;
A
#
# COMPACT_ATOMS: atom_id res chain seq x y z
N MET A 1 27.87 -43.56 10.15
CA MET A 1 26.54 -42.92 10.29
C MET A 1 25.94 -42.79 8.88
N SER A 2 24.90 -43.56 8.56
CA SER A 2 24.33 -43.64 7.20
C SER A 2 23.74 -42.30 6.76
N GLY A 3 23.80 -42.00 5.45
CA GLY A 3 23.36 -40.71 4.89
C GLY A 3 21.89 -40.35 5.21
N GLU A 4 21.03 -41.36 5.36
CA GLU A 4 19.62 -41.19 5.72
C GLU A 4 19.44 -40.67 7.16
N LEU A 5 20.30 -41.09 8.09
CA LEU A 5 20.22 -40.65 9.49
C LEU A 5 20.61 -39.16 9.62
N LYS A 6 21.55 -38.68 8.81
CA LYS A 6 21.91 -37.25 8.77
C LYS A 6 20.77 -36.37 8.24
N LYS A 7 20.04 -36.83 7.20
CA LYS A 7 18.89 -36.09 6.63
C LYS A 7 17.75 -35.96 7.64
N ILE A 8 17.42 -37.04 8.34
CA ILE A 8 16.36 -37.06 9.35
C ILE A 8 16.69 -36.11 10.51
N ILE A 9 17.95 -36.11 10.98
CA ILE A 9 18.38 -35.20 12.06
C ILE A 9 18.27 -33.73 11.63
N VAL A 10 18.65 -33.39 10.39
CA VAL A 10 18.52 -32.02 9.87
C VAL A 10 17.05 -31.60 9.80
N VAL A 11 16.16 -32.44 9.26
CA VAL A 11 14.73 -32.13 9.17
C VAL A 11 14.10 -31.94 10.55
N ILE A 12 14.45 -32.80 11.53
CA ILE A 12 13.95 -32.66 12.91
C ILE A 12 14.48 -31.37 13.55
N PHE A 13 15.74 -30.98 13.30
CA PHE A 13 16.31 -29.74 13.81
C PHE A 13 15.63 -28.49 13.20
N PHE A 14 15.27 -28.53 11.92
CA PHE A 14 14.53 -27.45 11.27
C PHE A 14 13.07 -27.37 11.73
N LEU A 15 12.41 -28.50 11.99
CA LEU A 15 11.05 -28.53 12.51
C LEU A 15 10.97 -28.13 14.00
N SER A 16 11.99 -28.43 14.80
CA SER A 16 12.06 -28.01 16.21
C SER A 16 12.45 -26.54 16.37
N LEU A 17 13.22 -25.97 15.44
CA LEU A 17 13.47 -24.53 15.39
C LEU A 17 12.25 -23.71 14.93
N PHE A 18 11.30 -24.34 14.21
CA PHE A 18 10.09 -23.66 13.74
C PHE A 18 9.05 -23.43 14.85
N SER A 19 9.06 -24.21 15.93
CA SER A 19 8.10 -24.07 17.05
C SER A 19 8.57 -23.12 18.16
N LEU A 20 9.85 -22.73 18.19
CA LEU A 20 10.44 -21.91 19.24
C LEU A 20 11.01 -20.60 18.70
N GLY A 21 10.16 -19.71 18.15
CA GLY A 21 10.67 -18.39 17.72
C GLY A 21 9.74 -17.41 17.02
N VAL A 22 8.50 -17.74 16.65
CA VAL A 22 7.60 -16.80 15.92
C VAL A 22 6.49 -16.19 16.77
N ALA A 23 6.43 -16.47 18.08
CA ALA A 23 5.34 -16.04 18.96
C ALA A 23 5.16 -14.50 19.05
N GLY A 24 6.22 -13.72 18.78
CA GLY A 24 6.16 -12.25 18.69
C GLY A 24 6.00 -11.71 17.26
N LEU A 25 6.48 -12.42 16.24
CA LEU A 25 6.45 -11.98 14.83
C LEU A 25 5.07 -12.21 14.19
N GLY A 26 4.38 -13.31 14.53
CA GLY A 26 3.11 -13.69 13.92
C GLY A 26 1.91 -12.83 14.32
N LYS A 27 1.85 -12.36 15.58
CA LYS A 27 0.74 -11.52 16.07
C LYS A 27 0.72 -10.14 15.42
N ALA A 28 1.90 -9.53 15.25
CA ALA A 28 2.02 -8.23 14.60
C ALA A 28 1.78 -8.30 13.08
N ALA A 29 2.15 -9.39 12.41
CA ALA A 29 1.84 -9.61 11.00
C ALA A 29 0.32 -9.76 10.77
N SER A 30 -0.36 -10.60 11.57
CA SER A 30 -1.81 -10.81 11.48
C SER A 30 -2.64 -9.55 11.77
N SER A 31 -2.22 -8.70 12.72
CA SER A 31 -2.93 -7.44 12.99
C SER A 31 -2.88 -6.49 11.80
N ARG A 32 -1.71 -6.36 11.16
CA ARG A 32 -1.49 -5.47 10.01
C ARG A 32 -2.22 -5.94 8.75
N GLU A 33 -2.27 -7.25 8.52
CA GLU A 33 -3.04 -7.81 7.39
C GLU A 33 -4.54 -7.49 7.51
N ASN A 34 -5.08 -7.54 8.73
CA ASN A 34 -6.47 -7.16 8.98
C ASN A 34 -6.69 -5.65 8.76
N GLU A 35 -5.76 -4.80 9.22
CA GLU A 35 -5.85 -3.34 9.02
C GLU A 35 -5.88 -2.96 7.54
N ILE A 36 -4.99 -3.55 6.72
CA ILE A 36 -4.98 -3.29 5.27
C ILE A 36 -6.24 -3.81 4.59
N LYS A 37 -6.75 -4.95 5.04
CA LYS A 37 -8.00 -5.51 4.53
C LYS A 37 -9.19 -4.60 4.84
N ASP A 38 -9.26 -4.03 6.04
CA ASP A 38 -10.33 -3.11 6.43
C ASP A 38 -10.27 -1.81 5.62
N ILE A 39 -9.07 -1.23 5.47
CA ILE A 39 -8.84 -0.05 4.60
C ILE A 39 -9.26 -0.34 3.16
N THR A 40 -8.88 -1.50 2.62
CA THR A 40 -9.20 -1.89 1.24
C THR A 40 -10.71 -2.03 1.05
N THR A 41 -11.39 -2.67 2.00
CA THR A 41 -12.85 -2.83 1.97
C THR A 41 -13.57 -1.47 2.00
N ALA A 42 -13.12 -0.54 2.84
CA ALA A 42 -13.68 0.82 2.88
C ALA A 42 -13.39 1.60 1.59
N ALA A 43 -12.18 1.48 1.04
CA ALA A 43 -11.81 2.13 -0.21
C ALA A 43 -12.63 1.62 -1.41
N GLU A 44 -12.90 0.32 -1.46
CA GLU A 44 -13.77 -0.33 -2.44
C GLU A 44 -15.24 0.09 -2.28
N ALA A 45 -15.70 0.32 -1.05
CA ALA A 45 -17.03 0.85 -0.75
C ALA A 45 -17.20 2.34 -1.14
N GLY A 46 -16.14 3.01 -1.59
CA GLY A 46 -16.19 4.38 -2.10
C GLY A 46 -15.78 5.46 -1.10
N ASP A 47 -15.31 5.08 0.10
CA ASP A 47 -14.82 6.04 1.10
C ASP A 47 -13.56 6.75 0.57
N ASP A 48 -13.64 8.06 0.39
CA ASP A 48 -12.57 8.87 -0.21
C ASP A 48 -11.35 9.01 0.71
N GLN A 49 -11.54 8.95 2.03
CA GLN A 49 -10.46 8.97 3.01
C GLN A 49 -9.68 7.66 2.94
N ALA A 50 -10.39 6.53 2.92
CA ALA A 50 -9.79 5.20 2.78
C ALA A 50 -9.06 5.06 1.44
N GLN A 51 -9.65 5.54 0.34
CA GLN A 51 -8.99 5.58 -0.96
C GLN A 51 -7.70 6.42 -0.93
N ASN A 52 -7.74 7.63 -0.36
CA ASN A 52 -6.54 8.47 -0.22
C ASN A 52 -5.48 7.82 0.67
N HIS A 53 -5.89 7.16 1.75
CA HIS A 53 -4.98 6.47 2.66
C HIS A 53 -4.32 5.27 1.98
N LEU A 54 -5.10 4.39 1.34
CA LEU A 54 -4.59 3.24 0.59
C LEU A 54 -3.64 3.67 -0.54
N ALA A 55 -3.97 4.75 -1.25
CA ALA A 55 -3.09 5.33 -2.26
C ALA A 55 -1.75 5.78 -1.67
N PHE A 56 -1.77 6.36 -0.47
CA PHE A 56 -0.56 6.79 0.23
C PHE A 56 0.30 5.60 0.68
N LEU A 57 -0.32 4.51 1.12
CA LEU A 57 0.40 3.28 1.46
C LEU A 57 1.13 2.71 0.24
N TYR A 58 0.46 2.63 -0.91
CA TYR A 58 1.10 2.22 -2.17
C TYR A 58 2.17 3.21 -2.66
N LEU A 59 1.98 4.52 -2.43
CA LEU A 59 2.96 5.54 -2.80
C LEU A 59 4.28 5.36 -2.03
N LEU A 60 4.20 5.01 -0.74
CA LEU A 60 5.38 4.86 0.12
C LEU A 60 5.92 3.43 0.16
N GLY A 61 5.08 2.43 -0.07
CA GLY A 61 5.43 1.03 0.13
C GLY A 61 5.66 0.68 1.60
N ASN A 62 4.74 1.09 2.48
CA ASN A 62 4.80 0.82 3.92
C ASN A 62 3.67 -0.12 4.38
N GLU A 63 3.68 -0.47 5.68
CA GLU A 63 2.65 -1.30 6.34
C GLU A 63 2.45 -2.71 5.76
N GLY A 64 3.42 -3.21 5.00
CA GLY A 64 3.36 -4.54 4.38
C GLY A 64 2.89 -4.51 2.92
N LEU A 65 2.59 -3.33 2.37
CA LEU A 65 2.39 -3.16 0.93
C LEU A 65 3.70 -2.78 0.24
N PRO A 66 4.04 -3.41 -0.89
CA PRO A 66 5.14 -2.93 -1.72
C PRO A 66 4.77 -1.57 -2.34
N GLN A 67 5.79 -0.75 -2.60
CA GLN A 67 5.59 0.50 -3.34
C GLN A 67 5.08 0.17 -4.75
N ASP A 68 3.99 0.80 -5.14
CA ASP A 68 3.31 0.60 -6.41
C ASP A 68 2.68 1.92 -6.85
N TYR A 69 3.38 2.64 -7.74
CA TYR A 69 2.90 3.94 -8.17
C TYR A 69 1.64 3.86 -9.04
N ASP A 70 1.42 2.76 -9.76
CA ASP A 70 0.25 2.60 -10.61
C ASP A 70 -1.02 2.45 -9.75
N LYS A 71 -0.94 1.63 -8.70
CA LYS A 71 -2.02 1.52 -7.70
C LYS A 71 -2.22 2.82 -6.92
N ALA A 72 -1.14 3.53 -6.57
CA ALA A 72 -1.25 4.82 -5.92
C ALA A 72 -2.00 5.84 -6.80
N ILE A 73 -1.66 5.93 -8.09
CA ILE A 73 -2.38 6.78 -9.06
C ILE A 73 -3.85 6.39 -9.12
N TYR A 74 -4.15 5.08 -9.26
CA TYR A 74 -5.52 4.59 -9.34
C TYR A 74 -6.38 5.03 -8.14
N TRP A 75 -5.90 4.79 -6.93
CA TRP A 75 -6.65 5.10 -5.71
C TRP A 75 -6.72 6.61 -5.43
N PHE A 76 -5.63 7.35 -5.66
CA PHE A 76 -5.70 8.82 -5.58
C PHE A 76 -6.68 9.37 -6.60
N GLN A 77 -6.75 8.82 -7.82
CA GLN A 77 -7.67 9.28 -8.84
C GLN A 77 -9.14 9.07 -8.44
N LYS A 78 -9.50 7.90 -7.89
CA LYS A 78 -10.84 7.69 -7.33
C LYS A 78 -11.20 8.72 -6.25
N ALA A 79 -10.32 8.90 -5.25
CA ALA A 79 -10.54 9.87 -4.18
C ALA A 79 -10.65 11.31 -4.73
N ALA A 80 -9.77 11.67 -5.67
CA ALA A 80 -9.71 12.99 -6.28
C ALA A 80 -10.93 13.29 -7.18
N GLU A 81 -11.51 12.28 -7.82
CA GLU A 81 -12.74 12.38 -8.59
C GLU A 81 -13.94 12.66 -7.68
N ASN A 82 -13.96 12.07 -6.49
CA ASN A 82 -14.95 12.34 -5.42
C ASN A 82 -14.73 13.67 -4.67
N GLY A 83 -13.72 14.47 -5.07
CA GLY A 83 -13.47 15.79 -4.50
C GLY A 83 -12.47 15.82 -3.34
N HIS A 84 -11.81 14.70 -3.03
CA HIS A 84 -10.82 14.65 -1.96
C HIS A 84 -9.60 15.51 -2.29
N LYS A 85 -9.46 16.65 -1.60
CA LYS A 85 -8.48 17.69 -1.93
C LYS A 85 -7.03 17.22 -1.83
N THR A 86 -6.72 16.41 -0.80
CA THR A 86 -5.37 15.89 -0.61
C THR A 86 -4.96 14.98 -1.77
N ALA A 87 -5.87 14.14 -2.25
CA ALA A 87 -5.63 13.23 -3.36
C ALA A 87 -5.42 14.00 -4.67
N GLN A 88 -6.18 15.09 -4.90
CA GLN A 88 -5.98 15.98 -6.03
C GLN A 88 -4.57 16.61 -6.01
N VAL A 89 -4.11 17.10 -4.85
CA VAL A 89 -2.74 17.62 -4.71
C VAL A 89 -1.68 16.53 -4.91
N LYS A 90 -1.91 15.32 -4.38
CA LYS A 90 -0.98 14.19 -4.51
C LYS A 90 -0.85 13.73 -5.97
N LEU A 91 -1.95 13.61 -6.72
CA LEU A 91 -1.90 13.34 -8.17
C LEU A 91 -1.11 14.40 -8.91
N GLY A 92 -1.35 15.68 -8.60
CA GLY A 92 -0.58 16.78 -9.18
C GLY A 92 0.92 16.59 -8.97
N ASN A 93 1.32 16.27 -7.75
CA ASN A 93 2.72 16.00 -7.41
C ASN A 93 3.29 14.78 -8.16
N MET A 94 2.53 13.69 -8.31
CA MET A 94 2.97 12.50 -9.03
C MET A 94 3.21 12.80 -10.52
N TYR A 95 2.34 13.60 -11.15
CA TYR A 95 2.54 14.06 -12.53
C TYR A 95 3.72 15.03 -12.69
N VAL A 96 4.01 15.88 -11.70
CA VAL A 96 5.20 16.75 -11.72
C VAL A 96 6.48 15.91 -11.63
N ARG A 97 6.48 14.90 -10.75
CA ARG A 97 7.65 14.06 -10.45
C ARG A 97 7.84 12.92 -11.44
N GLY A 98 6.79 12.55 -12.18
CA GLY A 98 6.80 11.39 -13.07
C GLY A 98 6.80 10.06 -12.31
N GLN A 99 6.09 9.98 -11.18
CA GLN A 99 6.00 8.76 -10.37
C GLN A 99 4.83 7.90 -10.87
N GLY A 100 5.11 6.71 -11.43
CA GLY A 100 4.08 5.84 -12.05
C GLY A 100 3.51 6.36 -13.35
N THR A 101 4.05 7.46 -13.89
CA THR A 101 3.56 8.08 -15.12
C THR A 101 4.65 8.99 -15.69
N PRO A 102 4.71 9.23 -17.02
CA PRO A 102 5.55 10.28 -17.57
C PRO A 102 5.20 11.64 -16.96
N ARG A 103 6.21 12.51 -16.81
CA ARG A 103 5.97 13.88 -16.33
C ARG A 103 4.97 14.60 -17.21
N ASN A 104 3.97 15.22 -16.60
CA ASN A 104 2.92 15.95 -17.32
C ASN A 104 2.44 17.15 -16.49
N PHE A 105 2.98 18.33 -16.80
CA PHE A 105 2.65 19.56 -16.08
C PHE A 105 1.21 20.04 -16.33
N GLU A 106 0.62 19.74 -17.50
CA GLU A 106 -0.77 20.09 -17.80
C GLU A 106 -1.74 19.31 -16.92
N LYS A 107 -1.55 17.99 -16.81
CA LYS A 107 -2.32 17.14 -15.88
C LYS A 107 -2.08 17.52 -14.43
N ALA A 108 -0.85 17.88 -14.06
CA ALA A 108 -0.57 18.36 -12.71
C ALA A 108 -1.35 19.64 -12.40
N LEU A 109 -1.31 20.63 -13.30
CA LEU A 109 -2.03 21.89 -13.15
C LEU A 109 -3.55 21.67 -13.11
N PHE A 110 -4.08 20.74 -13.90
CA PHE A 110 -5.49 20.34 -13.86
C PHE A 110 -5.88 19.89 -12.45
N TRP A 111 -5.14 18.96 -11.86
CA TRP A 111 -5.44 18.44 -10.53
C TRP A 111 -5.26 19.49 -9.43
N TYR A 112 -4.20 20.32 -9.50
CA TYR A 112 -4.04 21.44 -8.56
C TYR A 112 -5.20 22.45 -8.63
N LYS A 113 -5.64 22.81 -9.85
CA LYS A 113 -6.79 23.71 -10.04
C LYS A 113 -8.06 23.11 -9.47
N LYS A 114 -8.28 21.80 -9.62
CA LYS A 114 -9.43 21.09 -9.05
C LYS A 114 -9.40 21.13 -7.51
N GLY A 115 -8.23 20.95 -6.90
CA GLY A 115 -8.00 21.07 -5.44
C GLY A 115 -8.20 22.45 -4.85
N CYS A 116 -7.84 23.50 -5.59
CA CYS A 116 -8.04 24.87 -5.14
C CYS A 116 -9.51 25.34 -5.30
N ARG A 117 -10.21 24.91 -6.35
CA ARG A 117 -11.54 25.45 -6.71
C ARG A 117 -12.72 24.87 -5.94
N SER A 118 -12.54 23.88 -5.06
CA SER A 118 -13.64 23.24 -4.33
C SER A 118 -14.21 24.09 -3.16
N ARG A 119 -14.26 25.41 -3.30
CA ARG A 119 -14.81 26.36 -2.32
C ARG A 119 -15.38 27.57 -3.04
N LEU A 120 -16.57 27.40 -3.64
CA LEU A 120 -17.58 28.44 -3.86
C LEU A 120 -18.95 27.76 -3.74
#